data_AF-A0A814XM62-F1
#
_entry.id   AF-A0A814XM62-F1
#
_cell.length_a   1.000
_cell.length_b   1.000
_cell.length_c   1.000
_cell.angle_alpha   90.00
_cell.angle_beta   90.00
_cell.angle_gamma   90.00
#
_symmetry.space_group_name_H-M   'P 1'
#
loop_
_entity.id
_entity.type
_entity.pdbx_description
1 polymer ?
#
loop_
_entity_poly.entity_id
_entity_poly.type
_entity_poly.pdbx_seq_one_letter_code
_entity_poly.pdbx_strand_id
1 'polypeptide(L)'
;MFVVDRGSRDCVGVMHALGLHVAMPPFLRKQKQFTTIEANKSRLITKIRSVVEMVNAQLKQFKLFSQTFQSSSIKDLKNYLSIACALINCHKSEVLKSKPEDIESSKEMLELVNKPNLVQLLLNESNLLFSNWTTLNATEFLEFLILAENQTRKLTFGPIGSRVVGCCSHDASAIWFLGFKGWQSHQRVQPSGSHLLHASDSMQITGFEDDDEDNQTRYRLA
;
A
#
# COMPACT_ATOMS: atom_id res chain seq x y z
N MET A 1 7.02 -5.38 19.35
CA MET A 1 6.82 -5.82 17.95
C MET A 1 7.66 -4.93 17.06
N PHE A 2 8.49 -5.51 16.21
CA PHE A 2 9.34 -4.82 15.24
C PHE A 2 8.78 -5.07 13.84
N VAL A 3 8.73 -4.02 13.03
CA VAL A 3 8.36 -4.14 11.62
C VAL A 3 9.63 -3.90 10.82
N VAL A 4 9.98 -4.85 9.96
CA VAL A 4 11.19 -4.80 9.16
C VAL A 4 10.85 -4.91 7.69
N ASP A 5 11.64 -4.21 6.88
CA ASP A 5 11.52 -4.29 5.44
C ASP A 5 12.22 -5.56 4.90
N ARG A 6 11.89 -5.97 3.66
CA ARG A 6 12.45 -7.19 3.04
C ARG A 6 13.97 -7.17 2.95
N GLY A 7 14.57 -5.98 2.80
CA GLY A 7 16.04 -5.83 2.78
C GLY A 7 16.74 -6.22 4.09
N SER A 8 16.01 -6.35 5.20
CA SER A 8 16.55 -6.75 6.51
C SER A 8 16.31 -8.24 6.83
N ARG A 9 15.99 -9.07 5.83
CA ARG A 9 15.65 -10.49 6.00
C ARG A 9 16.68 -11.30 6.78
N ASP A 10 17.96 -11.01 6.59
CA ASP A 10 19.06 -11.78 7.18
C ASP A 10 19.12 -11.58 8.71
N CYS A 11 18.61 -10.44 9.19
CA CYS A 11 18.56 -10.11 10.61
C CYS A 11 17.33 -10.71 11.33
N VAL A 12 16.31 -11.14 10.59
CA VAL A 12 15.04 -11.63 11.17
C VAL A 12 15.25 -12.85 12.06
N GLY A 13 16.09 -13.80 11.63
CA GLY A 13 16.40 -15.00 12.42
C GLY A 13 17.06 -14.66 13.76
N VAL A 14 18.00 -13.71 13.76
CA VAL A 14 18.67 -13.22 14.96
C VAL A 14 17.67 -12.54 15.89
N MET A 15 16.79 -11.68 15.37
CA MET A 15 15.77 -11.01 16.16
C MET A 15 14.81 -12.00 16.83
N HIS A 16 14.39 -13.04 16.12
CA HIS A 16 13.58 -14.11 16.72
C HIS A 16 14.33 -14.89 17.79
N ALA A 17 15.61 -15.19 17.58
CA ALA A 17 16.45 -15.84 18.59
C ALA A 17 16.61 -15.00 19.86
N LEU A 18 16.56 -13.66 19.74
CA LEU A 18 16.52 -12.72 20.86
C LEU A 18 15.14 -12.58 21.52
N GLY A 19 14.14 -13.36 21.09
CA GLY A 19 12.78 -13.31 21.63
C GLY A 19 11.95 -12.11 21.13
N LEU A 20 12.39 -11.43 20.07
CA LEU A 20 11.67 -10.28 19.53
C LEU A 20 10.57 -10.75 18.57
N HIS A 21 9.38 -10.18 18.74
CA HIS A 21 8.30 -10.31 17.77
C HIS A 21 8.58 -9.43 16.55
N VAL A 22 8.86 -10.05 15.41
CA VAL A 22 9.15 -9.37 14.14
C VAL A 22 8.06 -9.66 13.11
N ALA A 23 7.66 -8.64 12.37
CA ALA A 23 6.78 -8.74 11.21
C ALA A 23 7.49 -8.21 9.97
N MET A 24 7.41 -8.97 8.87
CA MET A 24 8.02 -8.63 7.58
C MET A 24 7.03 -9.00 6.46
N PRO A 25 6.98 -8.22 5.35
CA PRO A 25 6.10 -8.56 4.23
C PRO A 25 6.42 -9.96 3.69
N PRO A 26 5.40 -10.76 3.34
CA PRO A 26 5.63 -12.08 2.76
C PRO A 26 6.36 -11.95 1.40
N PHE A 27 7.05 -13.03 1.04
CA PHE A 27 7.71 -13.18 -0.27
C PHE A 27 6.83 -14.00 -1.20
N LEU A 28 6.84 -13.66 -2.48
CA LEU A 28 6.26 -14.47 -3.54
C LEU A 28 7.15 -15.71 -3.73
N ARG A 29 6.85 -16.79 -3.00
CA ARG A 29 7.63 -18.04 -3.01
C ARG A 29 7.36 -18.84 -4.29
N LYS A 30 7.73 -18.29 -5.44
CA LYS A 30 7.45 -18.80 -6.81
C LYS A 30 6.00 -18.73 -7.27
N GLN A 31 5.15 -18.01 -6.54
CA GLN A 31 3.77 -17.72 -6.94
C GLN A 31 3.73 -16.39 -7.69
N LYS A 32 2.81 -16.24 -8.64
CA LYS A 32 2.59 -14.95 -9.35
C LYS A 32 1.84 -13.92 -8.49
N GLN A 33 1.10 -14.37 -7.48
CA GLN A 33 0.29 -13.49 -6.63
C GLN A 33 0.29 -14.00 -5.19
N PHE A 34 0.16 -13.08 -4.22
CA PHE A 34 -0.03 -13.43 -2.82
C PHE A 34 -1.39 -14.09 -2.59
N THR A 35 -1.46 -14.95 -1.58
CA THR A 35 -2.75 -15.35 -1.01
C THR A 35 -3.45 -14.14 -0.40
N THR A 36 -4.79 -14.16 -0.27
CA THR A 36 -5.55 -13.05 0.32
C THR A 36 -5.02 -12.65 1.70
N ILE A 37 -4.70 -13.64 2.54
CA ILE A 37 -4.19 -13.43 3.90
C ILE A 37 -2.79 -12.80 3.86
N GLU A 38 -1.90 -13.28 2.98
CA GLU A 38 -0.56 -12.70 2.82
C GLU A 38 -0.60 -11.27 2.28
N ALA A 39 -1.47 -11.01 1.30
CA ALA A 39 -1.69 -9.68 0.76
C ALA A 39 -2.21 -8.73 1.85
N ASN A 40 -3.18 -9.17 2.66
CA ASN A 40 -3.71 -8.40 3.79
C ASN A 40 -2.63 -8.11 4.84
N LYS A 41 -1.78 -9.09 5.19
CA LYS A 41 -0.64 -8.89 6.09
C LYS A 41 0.37 -7.89 5.51
N SER A 42 0.66 -7.97 4.21
CA SER A 42 1.55 -7.03 3.52
C SER A 42 1.03 -5.59 3.58
N ARG A 43 -0.29 -5.40 3.45
CA ARG A 43 -0.96 -4.09 3.56
C ARG A 43 -0.83 -3.49 4.97
N LEU A 44 -0.99 -4.30 6.03
CA LEU A 44 -0.76 -3.85 7.41
C LEU A 44 0.67 -3.36 7.61
N ILE A 45 1.63 -4.14 7.12
CA ILE A 45 3.05 -3.81 7.25
C ILE A 45 3.37 -2.54 6.46
N THR A 46 2.84 -2.40 5.25
CA THR A 46 2.96 -1.19 4.42
C THR A 46 2.41 0.05 5.11
N LYS A 47 1.29 -0.07 5.83
CA LYS A 47 0.72 1.06 6.58
C LYS A 47 1.64 1.52 7.72
N ILE A 48 2.34 0.61 8.38
CA ILE A 48 3.32 0.97 9.41
C ILE A 48 4.58 1.53 8.76
N ARG A 49 5.04 0.92 7.66
CA ARG A 49 6.20 1.38 6.88
C ARG A 49 6.03 2.83 6.42
N SER A 50 4.85 3.22 5.94
CA SER A 50 4.62 4.58 5.44
C SER A 50 4.87 5.65 6.53
N VAL A 51 4.53 5.37 7.79
CA VAL A 51 4.84 6.25 8.92
C VAL A 51 6.36 6.37 9.13
N VAL A 52 7.07 5.24 9.09
CA VAL A 52 8.54 5.21 9.22
C VAL A 52 9.20 5.96 8.06
N GLU A 53 8.69 5.81 6.84
CA GLU A 53 9.19 6.50 5.65
C GLU A 53 9.00 8.01 5.72
N MET A 54 7.88 8.49 6.27
CA MET A 54 7.67 9.93 6.50
C MET A 54 8.73 10.51 7.45
N VAL A 55 9.07 9.81 8.53
CA VAL A 55 10.14 10.23 9.45
C VAL A 55 11.51 10.14 8.78
N ASN A 56 11.78 9.04 8.07
CA ASN A 56 13.03 8.87 7.32
C ASN A 56 13.22 9.95 6.24
N ALA A 57 12.14 10.39 5.59
CA ALA A 57 12.18 11.48 4.61
C ALA A 57 12.69 12.78 5.25
N GLN A 58 12.39 13.04 6.52
CA GLN A 58 12.92 14.21 7.23
C GLN A 58 14.42 14.09 7.50
N LEU A 59 14.90 12.90 7.85
CA LEU A 59 16.34 12.64 8.03
C LEU A 59 17.09 12.78 6.71
N LYS A 60 16.50 12.33 5.59
CA LYS A 60 17.08 12.47 4.25
C LYS A 60 17.25 13.94 3.80
N GLN A 61 16.61 14.90 4.46
CA GLN A 61 16.82 16.33 4.16
C GLN A 61 18.18 16.86 4.66
N PHE A 62 18.83 16.17 5.60
CA PHE A 62 20.16 16.55 6.05
C PHE A 62 21.20 16.05 5.05
N LYS A 63 21.89 16.98 4.38
CA LYS A 63 22.94 16.66 3.39
C LYS A 63 24.01 15.71 3.91
N LEU A 64 24.26 15.72 5.22
CA LEU A 64 25.18 14.82 5.90
C LEU A 64 24.87 13.34 5.62
N PHE A 65 23.59 12.95 5.65
CA PHE A 65 23.18 11.55 5.42
C PHE A 65 23.01 11.20 3.94
N SER A 66 23.13 12.18 3.04
CA SER A 66 23.14 11.95 1.58
C SER A 66 24.53 11.54 1.08
N GLN A 67 25.58 11.69 1.91
CA GLN A 67 26.96 11.40 1.55
C GLN A 67 27.41 10.04 2.11
N THR A 68 28.41 9.44 1.47
CA THR A 68 29.06 8.22 1.98
C THR A 68 29.95 8.57 3.17
N PHE A 69 29.74 7.88 4.29
CA PHE A 69 30.58 8.04 5.47
C PHE A 69 31.90 7.28 5.33
N GLN A 70 33.00 7.91 5.75
CA GLN A 70 34.26 7.19 5.93
C GLN A 70 34.12 6.19 7.09
N SER A 71 34.71 5.00 6.94
CA SER A 71 34.54 3.91 7.93
C SER A 71 34.99 4.29 9.35
N SER A 72 35.94 5.22 9.48
CA SER A 72 36.38 5.78 10.77
C SER A 72 35.27 6.54 11.50
N SER A 73 34.43 7.27 10.76
CA SER A 73 33.32 8.09 11.29
C SER A 73 32.07 7.29 11.63
N ILE A 74 32.03 5.99 11.34
CA ILE A 74 30.91 5.10 11.72
C ILE A 74 30.69 5.10 13.23
N LYS A 75 31.77 5.23 14.03
CA LYS A 75 31.70 5.29 15.50
C LYS A 75 30.86 6.49 15.99
N ASP A 76 30.89 7.59 15.25
CA ASP A 76 30.18 8.83 15.57
C ASP A 76 28.80 8.92 14.89
N LEU A 77 28.45 7.98 14.01
CA LEU A 77 27.18 7.98 13.28
C LEU A 77 25.97 8.04 14.22
N LYS A 78 26.06 7.33 15.36
CA LYS A 78 25.03 7.38 16.40
C LYS A 78 24.84 8.81 16.91
N ASN A 79 25.94 9.52 17.20
CA ASN A 79 25.90 10.89 17.70
C ASN A 79 25.31 11.84 16.64
N TYR A 80 25.72 11.70 15.37
CA TYR A 80 25.15 12.48 14.27
C TYR A 80 23.64 12.27 14.11
N LEU A 81 23.19 11.01 14.17
CA LEU A 81 21.77 10.68 14.12
C LEU A 81 21.02 11.27 15.31
N SER A 82 21.56 11.15 16.53
CA SER A 82 20.95 11.73 17.73
C SER A 82 20.82 13.25 17.64
N ILE A 83 21.84 13.94 17.15
CA ILE A 83 21.80 15.40 16.94
C ILE A 83 20.76 15.76 15.88
N ALA A 84 20.73 15.07 14.74
CA ALA A 84 19.74 15.33 13.69
C ALA A 84 18.31 15.10 14.18
N CYS A 85 18.07 14.02 14.92
CA CYS A 85 16.77 13.76 15.56
C CYS A 85 16.41 14.86 16.58
N ALA A 86 17.36 15.31 17.40
CA ALA A 86 17.12 16.40 18.35
C ALA A 86 16.74 17.71 17.64
N LEU A 87 17.41 18.04 16.53
CA LEU A 87 17.09 19.21 15.71
C LEU A 87 15.71 19.10 15.05
N ILE A 88 15.36 17.92 14.52
CA ILE A 88 14.01 17.65 14.00
C ILE A 88 12.97 17.88 15.12
N ASN A 89 13.18 17.30 16.30
CA ASN A 89 12.25 17.39 17.41
C ASN A 89 12.12 18.82 17.96
N CYS A 90 13.18 19.63 17.88
CA CYS A 90 13.17 21.02 18.34
C CYS A 90 12.48 21.97 17.36
N HIS A 91 12.69 21.77 16.05
CA HIS A 91 12.31 22.77 15.03
C HIS A 91 11.18 22.36 14.10
N LYS A 92 10.90 21.06 13.94
CA LYS A 92 9.80 20.60 13.09
C LYS A 92 8.60 20.23 13.95
N SER A 93 7.42 20.64 13.47
CA SER A 93 6.16 20.14 14.01
C SER A 93 6.12 18.62 13.94
N GLU A 94 5.46 18.01 14.92
CA GLU A 94 5.23 16.57 14.99
C GLU A 94 4.78 16.01 13.63
N VAL A 95 5.51 15.01 13.14
CA VAL A 95 5.31 14.42 11.79
C VAL A 95 3.89 13.90 11.61
N LEU A 96 3.33 13.32 12.69
CA LEU A 96 1.99 12.76 12.72
C LEU A 96 1.39 13.00 14.10
N LYS A 97 0.24 13.68 14.12
CA LYS A 97 -0.67 13.65 15.26
C LYS A 97 -1.70 12.57 15.00
N SER A 98 -1.79 11.60 15.90
CA SER A 98 -2.87 10.61 15.88
C SER A 98 -4.20 11.34 15.91
N LYS A 99 -4.98 11.21 14.85
CA LYS A 99 -6.33 11.75 14.78
C LYS A 99 -7.34 10.63 15.07
N PRO A 100 -8.57 10.95 15.48
CA PRO A 100 -9.62 9.95 15.70
C PRO A 100 -9.86 9.05 14.47
N GLU A 101 -9.73 9.61 13.27
CA GLU A 101 -9.84 8.90 11.99
C GLU A 101 -8.79 7.78 11.79
N ASP A 102 -7.60 7.92 12.39
CA ASP A 102 -6.55 6.89 12.30
C ASP A 102 -6.94 5.65 13.11
N ILE A 103 -7.60 5.85 14.25
CA ILE A 103 -8.13 4.77 15.09
C ILE A 103 -9.20 4.02 14.31
N GLU A 104 -10.14 4.74 13.69
CA GLU A 104 -11.20 4.13 12.90
C GLU A 104 -10.64 3.34 11.71
N SER A 105 -9.70 3.95 10.97
CA SER A 105 -9.03 3.28 9.84
C SER A 105 -8.26 2.04 10.30
N SER A 106 -7.62 2.08 11.47
CA SER A 106 -6.90 0.92 12.00
C SER A 106 -7.82 -0.23 12.38
N LYS A 107 -9.01 0.06 12.94
CA LYS A 107 -10.04 -0.94 13.23
C LYS A 107 -10.59 -1.55 11.95
N GLU A 108 -10.95 -0.72 10.97
CA GLU A 108 -11.41 -1.19 9.66
C GLU A 108 -10.35 -2.08 9.00
N MET A 109 -9.07 -1.69 9.03
CA MET A 109 -7.98 -2.51 8.52
C MET A 109 -7.82 -3.85 9.24
N LEU A 110 -7.98 -3.89 10.56
CA LEU A 110 -7.92 -5.14 11.34
C LEU A 110 -9.10 -6.08 11.02
N GLU A 111 -10.29 -5.54 10.80
CA GLU A 111 -11.46 -6.31 10.37
C GLU A 111 -11.27 -6.89 8.96
N LEU A 112 -10.70 -6.11 8.05
CA LEU A 112 -10.46 -6.52 6.66
C LEU A 112 -9.41 -7.63 6.54
N VAL A 113 -8.47 -7.75 7.48
CA VAL A 113 -7.38 -8.74 7.41
C VAL A 113 -7.88 -10.17 7.28
N ASN A 114 -9.00 -10.48 7.94
CA ASN A 114 -9.58 -11.82 7.96
C ASN A 114 -10.70 -12.00 6.92
N LYS A 115 -11.04 -10.96 6.15
CA LYS A 115 -12.08 -11.10 5.11
C LYS A 115 -11.52 -11.82 3.88
N PRO A 116 -12.26 -12.78 3.31
CA PRO A 116 -11.90 -13.41 2.05
C PRO A 116 -12.08 -12.41 0.90
N ASN A 117 -11.32 -12.62 -0.18
CA ASN A 117 -11.47 -11.87 -1.42
C ASN A 117 -12.74 -12.36 -2.14
N LEU A 118 -13.81 -11.59 -2.02
CA LEU A 118 -15.12 -11.87 -2.59
C LEU A 118 -15.08 -11.80 -4.11
N VAL A 119 -14.25 -10.95 -4.69
CA VAL A 119 -14.08 -10.86 -6.15
C VAL A 119 -13.43 -12.11 -6.69
N GLN A 120 -12.39 -12.61 -6.03
CA GLN A 120 -11.76 -13.88 -6.40
C GLN A 120 -12.73 -15.05 -6.26
N LEU A 121 -13.58 -15.04 -5.22
CA LEU A 121 -14.65 -16.03 -5.06
C LEU A 121 -15.62 -15.97 -6.24
N LEU A 122 -16.12 -14.78 -6.57
CA LEU A 122 -17.04 -14.60 -7.71
C LEU A 122 -16.41 -15.03 -9.02
N LEU A 123 -15.16 -14.66 -9.29
CA LEU A 123 -14.47 -15.02 -10.53
C LEU A 123 -14.31 -16.54 -10.67
N ASN A 124 -14.08 -17.24 -9.57
CA ASN A 124 -14.02 -18.70 -9.53
C ASN A 124 -15.42 -19.31 -9.77
N GLU A 125 -16.45 -18.78 -9.11
CA GLU A 125 -17.84 -19.27 -9.25
C GLU A 125 -18.40 -19.04 -10.67
N SER A 126 -18.02 -17.93 -11.30
CA SER A 126 -18.48 -17.53 -12.63
C SER A 126 -17.57 -17.98 -13.78
N ASN A 127 -16.47 -18.70 -13.50
CA ASN A 127 -15.44 -19.12 -14.47
C ASN A 127 -14.91 -17.97 -15.36
N LEU A 128 -14.92 -16.74 -14.85
CA LEU A 128 -14.54 -15.54 -15.61
C LEU A 128 -13.02 -15.36 -15.75
N LEU A 129 -12.22 -16.15 -15.03
CA LEU A 129 -10.75 -16.08 -15.06
C LEU A 129 -10.13 -16.39 -16.44
N PHE A 130 -10.87 -17.07 -17.31
CA PHE A 130 -10.44 -17.44 -18.67
C PHE A 130 -11.41 -16.94 -19.75
N SER A 131 -12.20 -15.91 -19.43
CA SER A 131 -13.19 -15.39 -20.36
C SER A 131 -12.55 -14.67 -21.54
N ASN A 132 -13.14 -14.83 -22.72
CA ASN A 132 -12.76 -14.07 -23.90
C ASN A 132 -13.20 -12.61 -23.70
N TRP A 133 -12.23 -11.74 -23.47
CA TRP A 133 -12.48 -10.30 -23.34
C TRP A 133 -13.00 -9.74 -24.67
N THR A 134 -14.20 -9.18 -24.65
CA THR A 134 -14.76 -8.45 -25.78
C THR A 134 -14.50 -6.96 -25.62
N THR A 135 -14.05 -6.30 -26.69
CA THR A 135 -13.89 -4.85 -26.71
C THR A 135 -15.25 -4.18 -26.54
N LEU A 136 -15.43 -3.46 -25.42
CA LEU A 136 -16.63 -2.68 -25.17
C LEU A 136 -16.47 -1.28 -25.77
N ASN A 137 -17.43 -0.87 -26.60
CA ASN A 137 -17.50 0.50 -27.09
C ASN A 137 -18.21 1.39 -26.06
N ALA A 138 -17.73 2.62 -25.89
CA ALA A 138 -18.29 3.59 -24.94
C ALA A 138 -19.77 3.95 -25.20
N THR A 139 -20.29 3.62 -26.38
CA THR A 139 -21.69 3.80 -26.78
C THR A 139 -22.60 2.66 -26.35
N GLU A 140 -22.05 1.47 -26.05
CA GLU A 140 -22.82 0.26 -25.69
C GLU A 140 -23.00 0.12 -24.18
N PHE A 141 -22.22 0.85 -23.37
CA PHE A 141 -22.24 0.77 -21.92
C PHE A 141 -22.74 2.08 -21.30
N LEU A 142 -24.07 2.18 -21.12
CA LEU A 142 -24.75 3.39 -20.59
C LEU A 142 -25.10 3.33 -19.10
N GLU A 143 -24.89 2.20 -18.41
CA GLU A 143 -25.09 2.08 -16.96
C GLU A 143 -23.75 1.98 -16.22
N PHE A 144 -22.93 3.02 -16.31
CA PHE A 144 -21.80 3.15 -15.38
C PHE A 144 -22.30 3.70 -14.04
N LEU A 145 -21.80 3.14 -12.93
CA LEU A 145 -22.22 3.52 -11.58
C LEU A 145 -21.94 5.00 -11.32
N ILE A 146 -22.99 5.77 -11.02
CA ILE A 146 -22.84 7.14 -10.54
C ILE A 146 -22.42 7.07 -9.08
N LEU A 147 -21.13 7.30 -8.82
CA LEU A 147 -20.57 7.30 -7.48
C LEU A 147 -20.56 8.72 -6.91
N ALA A 148 -21.03 8.86 -5.68
CA ALA A 148 -20.88 10.11 -4.94
C ALA A 148 -19.40 10.33 -4.55
N GLU A 149 -18.99 11.58 -4.34
CA GLU A 149 -17.59 11.95 -4.06
C GLU A 149 -16.98 11.16 -2.87
N ASN A 150 -17.77 10.88 -1.84
CA ASN A 150 -17.38 10.06 -0.71
C ASN A 150 -17.15 8.59 -1.09
N GLN A 151 -17.97 8.02 -1.98
CA GLN A 151 -17.81 6.67 -2.49
C GLN A 151 -16.59 6.57 -3.39
N THR A 152 -16.40 7.53 -4.29
CA THR A 152 -15.21 7.62 -5.14
C THR A 152 -13.95 7.74 -4.28
N ARG A 153 -13.94 8.60 -3.26
CA ARG A 153 -12.81 8.68 -2.32
C ARG A 153 -12.56 7.36 -1.59
N LYS A 154 -13.61 6.70 -1.11
CA LYS A 154 -13.48 5.42 -0.40
C LYS A 154 -12.91 4.33 -1.32
N LEU A 155 -13.33 4.31 -2.58
CA LEU A 155 -12.80 3.44 -3.62
C LEU A 155 -11.32 3.77 -3.88
N THR A 156 -11.02 4.99 -4.31
CA THR A 156 -9.66 5.42 -4.72
C THR A 156 -8.62 5.31 -3.61
N PHE A 157 -8.96 5.65 -2.38
CA PHE A 157 -7.98 5.74 -1.31
C PHE A 157 -8.08 4.59 -0.31
N GLY A 158 -9.26 4.01 -0.12
CA GLY A 158 -9.48 3.00 0.92
C GLY A 158 -9.04 3.44 2.33
N PRO A 159 -9.07 2.52 3.30
CA PRO A 159 -8.64 2.80 4.67
C PRO A 159 -7.13 3.03 4.79
N ILE A 160 -6.37 2.40 3.89
CA ILE A 160 -4.90 2.44 3.87
C ILE A 160 -4.40 3.76 3.28
N GLY A 161 -5.04 4.22 2.19
CA GLY A 161 -4.56 5.32 1.35
C GLY A 161 -5.16 6.69 1.60
N SER A 162 -6.16 6.79 2.49
CA SER A 162 -6.81 8.06 2.86
C SER A 162 -5.83 9.16 3.34
N ARG A 163 -4.61 8.77 3.75
CA ARG A 163 -3.60 9.69 4.28
C ARG A 163 -2.21 9.59 3.67
N VAL A 164 -1.87 8.48 3.01
CA VAL A 164 -0.43 8.19 2.77
C VAL A 164 -0.13 7.56 1.41
N VAL A 165 -1.01 6.72 0.84
CA VAL A 165 -0.79 6.11 -0.48
C VAL A 165 -2.13 5.78 -1.16
N GLY A 166 -2.58 6.63 -2.09
CA GLY A 166 -3.77 6.34 -2.90
C GLY A 166 -3.49 5.33 -4.01
N CYS A 167 -4.56 4.84 -4.62
CA CYS A 167 -4.58 4.24 -5.96
C CYS A 167 -3.66 5.02 -6.94
N CYS A 168 -2.98 4.31 -7.84
CA CYS A 168 -2.14 4.91 -8.86
C CYS A 168 -2.93 5.93 -9.70
N SER A 169 -2.24 6.95 -10.19
CA SER A 169 -2.88 8.09 -10.86
C SER A 169 -3.69 7.71 -12.10
N HIS A 170 -3.34 6.61 -12.77
CA HIS A 170 -4.04 6.12 -13.96
C HIS A 170 -5.40 5.49 -13.62
N ASP A 171 -5.44 4.61 -12.64
CA ASP A 171 -6.68 3.98 -12.17
C ASP A 171 -7.62 5.02 -11.54
N ALA A 172 -7.07 5.96 -10.77
CA ALA A 172 -7.83 7.06 -10.21
C ALA A 172 -8.47 7.94 -11.31
N SER A 173 -7.73 8.19 -12.40
CA SER A 173 -8.22 8.95 -13.55
C SER A 173 -9.33 8.22 -14.31
N ALA A 174 -9.21 6.90 -14.49
CA ALA A 174 -10.23 6.08 -15.14
C ALA A 174 -11.54 6.05 -14.33
N ILE A 175 -11.46 5.82 -13.02
CA ILE A 175 -12.63 5.83 -12.12
C ILE A 175 -13.29 7.21 -12.12
N TRP A 176 -12.51 8.28 -12.06
CA TRP A 176 -13.02 9.64 -12.06
C TRP A 176 -13.70 10.00 -13.39
N PHE A 177 -13.06 9.70 -14.53
CA PHE A 177 -13.60 10.00 -15.85
C PHE A 177 -14.92 9.26 -16.13
N LEU A 178 -14.99 7.98 -15.77
CA LEU A 178 -16.18 7.16 -15.96
C LEU A 178 -17.33 7.61 -15.02
N GLY A 179 -17.03 7.97 -13.77
CA GLY A 179 -18.02 8.53 -12.85
C GLY A 179 -18.53 9.92 -13.27
N PHE A 180 -17.65 10.77 -13.80
CA PHE A 180 -17.99 12.15 -14.21
C PHE A 180 -18.82 12.20 -15.51
N LYS A 181 -18.55 11.31 -16.49
CA LYS A 181 -19.38 11.22 -17.70
C LYS A 181 -20.81 10.72 -17.41
N GLY A 182 -20.99 9.82 -16.44
CA GLY A 182 -22.31 9.40 -15.97
C GLY A 182 -23.08 10.53 -15.27
N TRP A 183 -22.37 11.43 -14.58
CA TRP A 183 -22.98 12.56 -13.85
C TRP A 183 -23.71 13.57 -14.75
N GLN A 184 -23.26 13.77 -16.00
CA GLN A 184 -23.88 14.75 -16.91
C GLN A 184 -25.08 14.21 -17.70
N SER A 185 -25.33 12.89 -17.71
CA SER A 185 -26.09 12.25 -18.78
C SER A 185 -27.28 11.36 -18.39
N HIS A 186 -27.96 11.61 -17.26
CA HIS A 186 -29.33 11.18 -16.87
C HIS A 186 -29.42 10.56 -15.45
N GLN A 187 -30.66 10.51 -14.94
CA GLN A 187 -31.19 10.24 -13.59
C GLN A 187 -30.28 9.50 -12.59
N ARG A 188 -30.27 10.03 -11.34
CA ARG A 188 -29.57 9.45 -10.18
C ARG A 188 -30.12 8.06 -9.82
N VAL A 189 -29.57 7.01 -10.39
CA VAL A 189 -29.78 5.65 -9.90
C VAL A 189 -28.63 5.33 -8.96
N GLN A 190 -28.94 5.18 -7.67
CA GLN A 190 -27.96 4.74 -6.67
C GLN A 190 -27.57 3.29 -6.97
N PRO A 191 -26.27 2.92 -6.93
CA PRO A 191 -25.86 1.53 -7.04
C PRO A 191 -26.54 0.66 -5.99
N SER A 192 -26.87 -0.59 -6.33
CA SER A 192 -27.18 -1.58 -5.29
C SER A 192 -25.91 -1.82 -4.45
N GLY A 193 -26.10 -2.13 -3.16
CA GLY A 193 -24.97 -2.29 -2.23
C GLY A 193 -23.99 -3.41 -2.61
N SER A 194 -24.38 -4.38 -3.44
CA SER A 194 -23.54 -5.51 -3.84
C SER A 194 -22.42 -5.09 -4.79
N HIS A 195 -22.69 -4.29 -5.81
CA HIS A 195 -21.68 -3.86 -6.79
C HIS A 195 -20.58 -3.01 -6.16
N LEU A 196 -20.95 -2.16 -5.18
CA LEU A 196 -19.98 -1.36 -4.42
C LEU A 196 -19.05 -2.24 -3.58
N LEU A 197 -19.56 -3.33 -3.01
CA LEU A 197 -18.77 -4.28 -2.24
C LEU A 197 -17.69 -4.92 -3.12
N HIS A 198 -18.06 -5.39 -4.31
CA HIS A 198 -17.12 -6.02 -5.25
C HIS A 198 -16.09 -5.04 -5.80
N ALA A 199 -16.49 -3.82 -6.17
CA ALA A 199 -15.55 -2.79 -6.60
C ALA A 199 -14.54 -2.43 -5.49
N SER A 200 -15.03 -2.31 -4.25
CA SER A 200 -14.16 -2.01 -3.10
C SER A 200 -13.18 -3.13 -2.77
N ASP A 201 -13.52 -4.38 -3.09
CA ASP A 201 -12.68 -5.55 -2.87
C ASP A 201 -11.62 -5.71 -3.98
N SER A 202 -11.99 -5.43 -5.24
CA SER A 202 -11.04 -5.40 -6.36
C SER A 202 -9.93 -4.37 -6.15
N MET A 203 -10.25 -3.20 -5.58
CA MET A 203 -9.26 -2.15 -5.29
C MET A 203 -8.34 -2.49 -4.13
N GLN A 204 -8.68 -3.51 -3.32
CA GLN A 204 -7.73 -4.02 -2.34
C GLN A 204 -6.58 -4.73 -3.06
N ILE A 205 -6.77 -5.29 -4.26
CA ILE A 205 -5.75 -5.97 -5.07
C ILE A 205 -4.80 -4.95 -5.75
N THR A 206 -4.09 -4.15 -4.98
CA THR A 206 -2.89 -3.46 -5.48
C THR A 206 -1.67 -4.36 -5.24
N GLY A 207 -1.54 -5.37 -6.10
CA GLY A 207 -0.26 -6.04 -6.28
C GLY A 207 0.64 -5.07 -7.04
N PHE A 208 1.35 -4.21 -6.33
CA PHE A 208 2.55 -3.59 -6.91
C PHE A 208 3.54 -4.74 -7.14
N GLU A 209 3.65 -5.16 -8.39
CA GLU A 209 4.83 -5.83 -8.90
C GLU A 209 5.99 -4.83 -8.76
N ASP A 210 6.66 -4.87 -7.62
CA ASP A 210 8.07 -4.53 -7.60
C ASP A 210 8.76 -5.71 -8.29
N ASP A 211 8.95 -5.60 -9.61
CA ASP A 211 9.93 -6.37 -10.36
C ASP A 211 11.32 -6.03 -9.80
N ASP A 212 11.64 -6.57 -8.63
CA ASP A 212 13.02 -6.80 -8.22
C ASP A 212 13.53 -7.99 -9.05
N GLU A 213 13.73 -7.76 -10.35
CA GLU A 213 14.54 -8.64 -11.17
C GLU A 213 15.91 -8.74 -10.50
N ASP A 214 16.19 -9.95 -10.00
CA ASP A 214 17.44 -10.40 -9.43
C ASP A 214 18.66 -9.83 -10.17
N ASN A 215 19.31 -8.81 -9.60
CA ASN A 215 20.65 -8.38 -10.01
C ASN A 215 21.71 -9.36 -9.47
N GLN A 216 21.48 -10.66 -9.68
CA GLN A 216 22.34 -11.76 -9.28
C GLN A 216 23.51 -11.99 -10.26
N THR A 217 23.72 -11.08 -11.21
CA THR A 217 24.74 -11.24 -12.28
C THR A 217 25.99 -10.36 -12.10
N ARG A 218 26.11 -9.54 -11.03
CA ARG A 218 27.26 -8.61 -10.89
C ARG A 218 28.40 -9.02 -9.95
N TYR A 219 28.41 -10.25 -9.45
CA TYR A 219 29.58 -10.80 -8.72
C TYR A 219 30.05 -12.14 -9.30
N ARG A 220 30.38 -12.16 -10.60
CA ARG A 220 31.27 -13.19 -11.16
C ARG A 220 32.41 -12.53 -11.93
N LEU A 221 33.60 -12.68 -11.34
CA LEU A 221 34.93 -12.72 -11.95
C LEU A 221 35.42 -11.44 -12.66
N ALA A 222 36.29 -10.70 -11.96
CA ALA A 222 37.65 -10.37 -12.39
C ALA A 222 38.49 -10.05 -11.14
#